data_AF-A0A2T6B3V0-F1
#
_entry.id   AF-A0A2T6B3V0-F1
#
_cell.length_a   1.000
_cell.length_b   1.000
_cell.length_c   1.000
_cell.angle_alpha   90.00
_cell.angle_beta   90.00
_cell.angle_gamma   90.00
#
_symmetry.space_group_name_H-M   'P 1'
#
loop_
_entity.id
_entity.type
_entity.pdbx_description
1 polymer ?
#
loop_
_entity_poly.entity_id
_entity_poly.type
_entity_poly.pdbx_seq_one_letter_code
_entity_poly.pdbx_strand_id
1 'polypeptide(L)'
;MKPTLPRAAVAATIALLLAACEGGTGTQDPDFFTFRQTNGVLSGSYNPAGFTAEQVRLYLSAGCSTRGVSDYAESATGNGMVAFGGTCTTSGNFAGGTYEVERIDDTVLVQGTVTENGQVIYTMENF
;
A
#
# COMPACT_ATOMS: atom_id res chain seq x y z
N MET A 1 0.10 -44.65 49.48
CA MET A 1 1.17 -43.74 49.00
C MET A 1 1.41 -44.02 47.52
N LYS A 2 1.19 -43.02 46.66
CA LYS A 2 1.50 -43.05 45.21
C LYS A 2 2.00 -41.64 44.85
N PRO A 3 3.23 -41.47 44.35
CA PRO A 3 3.70 -40.16 43.89
C PRO A 3 3.26 -39.95 42.44
N THR A 4 2.55 -38.85 42.19
CA THR A 4 2.20 -38.39 40.84
C THR A 4 3.25 -37.35 40.43
N LEU A 5 4.04 -37.65 39.40
CA LEU A 5 5.03 -36.74 38.82
C LEU A 5 4.36 -35.56 38.12
N PRO A 6 4.90 -34.32 38.24
CA PRO A 6 4.40 -33.17 37.49
C PRO A 6 4.87 -33.27 36.03
N ARG A 7 3.90 -33.21 35.10
CA ARG A 7 4.18 -33.13 33.67
C ARG A 7 4.82 -31.77 33.35
N ALA A 8 5.99 -31.89 32.76
CA ALA A 8 6.88 -30.84 32.31
C ALA A 8 6.19 -29.75 31.48
N ALA A 9 6.62 -28.52 31.76
CA ALA A 9 6.45 -27.35 30.93
C ALA A 9 7.15 -27.55 29.58
N VAL A 10 6.38 -27.47 28.49
CA VAL A 10 6.88 -27.15 27.15
C VAL A 10 5.77 -26.36 26.46
N ALA A 11 5.58 -25.10 26.85
CA ALA A 11 4.74 -24.16 26.10
C ALA A 11 5.66 -23.45 25.11
N ALA A 12 5.55 -23.90 23.86
CA ALA A 12 6.42 -23.54 22.75
C ALA A 12 6.36 -22.05 22.41
N THR A 13 7.54 -21.45 22.40
CA THR A 13 7.86 -20.13 21.87
C THR A 13 7.80 -20.16 20.33
N ILE A 14 6.61 -20.07 19.73
CA ILE A 14 6.45 -19.98 18.27
C ILE A 14 5.39 -18.90 17.97
N ALA A 15 5.79 -17.63 17.98
CA ALA A 15 4.88 -16.53 17.64
C ALA A 15 5.56 -15.29 17.01
N LEU A 16 6.72 -15.46 16.33
CA LEU A 16 7.50 -14.28 15.87
C LEU A 16 8.02 -14.33 14.42
N LEU A 17 7.44 -15.14 13.54
CA LEU A 17 7.95 -15.30 12.16
C LEU A 17 7.00 -14.86 11.03
N LEU A 18 5.97 -14.03 11.31
CA LEU A 18 4.98 -13.65 10.29
C LEU A 18 5.00 -12.16 9.86
N ALA A 19 6.02 -11.38 10.23
CA ALA A 19 6.07 -9.95 9.89
C ALA A 19 6.82 -9.60 8.59
N ALA A 20 7.10 -10.55 7.70
CA ALA A 20 7.98 -10.29 6.54
C ALA A 20 7.33 -10.54 5.17
N CYS A 21 6.01 -10.52 5.07
CA CYS A 21 5.31 -10.74 3.79
C CYS A 21 4.42 -9.57 3.38
N GLU A 22 4.82 -8.32 3.59
CA GLU A 22 4.03 -7.18 3.10
C GLU A 22 4.93 -6.06 2.59
N GLY A 23 5.00 -5.91 1.27
CA GLY A 23 5.62 -4.76 0.63
C GLY A 23 6.06 -5.10 -0.77
N GLY A 24 5.21 -4.78 -1.76
CA GLY A 24 5.69 -4.69 -3.13
C GLY A 24 6.91 -3.76 -3.13
N THR A 25 8.06 -4.27 -3.56
CA THR A 25 9.26 -3.47 -3.70
C THR A 25 8.95 -2.38 -4.72
N GLY A 26 8.73 -1.14 -4.27
CA GLY A 26 8.68 -0.01 -5.18
C GLY A 26 9.90 -0.07 -6.09
N THR A 27 9.66 -0.08 -7.40
CA THR A 27 10.74 -0.05 -8.37
C THR A 27 11.51 1.27 -8.25
N GLN A 28 12.81 1.25 -8.52
CA GLN A 28 13.61 2.48 -8.61
C GLN A 28 13.37 3.21 -9.93
N ASP A 29 12.46 2.74 -10.77
CA ASP A 29 12.07 3.40 -12.01
C ASP A 29 11.48 4.80 -11.71
N PRO A 30 12.04 5.88 -12.28
CA PRO A 30 11.48 7.23 -12.11
C PRO A 30 10.09 7.39 -12.72
N ASP A 31 9.72 6.59 -13.72
CA ASP A 31 8.46 6.76 -14.45
C ASP A 31 7.32 5.90 -13.90
N PHE A 32 7.57 5.13 -12.85
CA PHE A 32 6.59 4.21 -12.29
C PHE A 32 6.60 4.18 -10.76
N PHE A 33 5.42 4.02 -10.15
CA PHE A 33 5.31 3.53 -8.78
C PHE A 33 4.03 2.74 -8.55
N THR A 34 4.01 1.97 -7.46
CA THR A 34 2.80 1.26 -7.00
C THR A 34 2.34 1.76 -5.65
N PHE A 35 1.03 1.75 -5.43
CA PHE A 35 0.46 1.92 -4.10
C PHE A 35 -0.62 0.90 -3.81
N ARG A 36 -0.86 0.66 -2.52
CA ARG A 36 -1.94 -0.20 -2.04
C ARG A 36 -2.96 0.64 -1.32
N GLN A 37 -4.21 0.25 -1.47
CA GLN A 37 -5.31 0.72 -0.66
C GLN A 37 -5.85 -0.47 0.13
N THR A 38 -6.02 -0.30 1.44
CA THR A 38 -6.64 -1.30 2.32
C THR A 38 -7.53 -0.57 3.31
N ASN A 39 -8.83 -0.82 3.27
CA ASN A 39 -9.81 -0.17 4.18
C ASN A 39 -9.66 1.38 4.24
N GLY A 40 -9.36 2.01 3.11
CA GLY A 40 -9.18 3.46 3.01
C GLY A 40 -7.77 3.97 3.37
N VAL A 41 -6.89 3.12 3.87
CA VAL A 41 -5.48 3.45 4.12
C VAL A 41 -4.70 3.26 2.84
N LEU A 42 -3.91 4.27 2.47
CA LEU A 42 -3.03 4.29 1.31
C LEU A 42 -1.58 4.14 1.74
N SER A 43 -0.82 3.32 1.05
CA SER A 43 0.62 3.20 1.29
C SER A 43 1.38 2.78 0.04
N GLY A 44 2.63 3.23 -0.07
CA GLY A 44 3.50 2.90 -1.18
C GLY A 44 4.84 3.58 -1.06
N SER A 45 5.62 3.55 -2.14
CA SER A 45 6.83 4.34 -2.30
C SER A 45 7.03 4.74 -3.74
N TYR A 46 7.66 5.89 -3.96
CA TYR A 46 7.97 6.41 -5.30
C TYR A 46 9.43 6.85 -5.38
N ASN A 47 9.94 6.94 -6.62
CA ASN A 47 11.23 7.56 -6.89
C ASN A 47 11.07 9.09 -7.03
N PRO A 48 11.67 9.90 -6.14
CA PRO A 48 11.54 11.36 -6.19
C PRO A 48 12.22 12.01 -7.39
N ALA A 49 13.00 11.26 -8.18
CA ALA A 49 13.56 11.73 -9.44
C ALA A 49 12.49 11.90 -10.54
N GLY A 50 11.37 11.18 -10.46
CA GLY A 50 10.31 11.23 -11.47
C GLY A 50 8.94 11.65 -10.97
N PHE A 51 8.71 11.74 -9.66
CA PHE A 51 7.46 12.24 -9.09
C PHE A 51 7.69 13.24 -7.96
N THR A 52 6.82 14.27 -7.87
CA THR A 52 6.75 15.16 -6.70
C THR A 52 5.71 14.67 -5.70
N ALA A 53 5.82 15.11 -4.44
CA ALA A 53 4.84 14.84 -3.40
C ALA A 53 3.42 15.26 -3.80
N GLU A 54 3.26 16.43 -4.45
CA GLU A 54 1.94 16.89 -4.92
C GLU A 54 1.37 15.97 -6.02
N GLN A 55 2.21 15.52 -6.95
CA GLN A 55 1.81 14.58 -8.00
C GLN A 55 1.38 13.24 -7.40
N VAL A 56 2.17 12.69 -6.48
CA VAL A 56 1.83 11.44 -5.80
C VAL A 56 0.50 11.59 -5.08
N ARG A 57 0.31 12.65 -4.29
CA ARG A 57 -0.97 12.91 -3.61
C ARG A 57 -2.15 13.05 -4.58
N LEU A 58 -1.94 13.69 -5.73
CA LEU A 58 -2.95 13.77 -6.79
C LEU A 58 -3.31 12.39 -7.33
N TYR A 59 -2.33 11.57 -7.69
CA TYR A 59 -2.57 10.25 -8.30
C TYR A 59 -3.18 9.24 -7.30
N LEU A 60 -2.83 9.35 -6.02
CA LEU A 60 -3.47 8.60 -4.94
C LEU A 60 -4.98 8.83 -4.84
N SER A 61 -5.47 9.98 -5.32
CA SER A 61 -6.90 10.28 -5.31
C SER A 61 -7.72 9.32 -6.17
N ALA A 62 -7.12 8.71 -7.20
CA ALA A 62 -7.77 7.68 -8.02
C ALA A 62 -8.14 6.43 -7.21
N GLY A 63 -7.45 6.18 -6.09
CA GLY A 63 -7.77 5.11 -5.16
C GLY A 63 -8.90 5.43 -4.17
N CYS A 64 -9.44 6.66 -4.21
CA CYS A 64 -10.43 7.15 -3.25
C CYS A 64 -11.76 7.51 -3.93
N SER A 65 -12.87 7.14 -3.30
CA SER A 65 -14.23 7.35 -3.81
C SER A 65 -14.57 8.83 -4.04
N THR A 66 -14.10 9.72 -3.16
CA THR A 66 -14.34 11.17 -3.21
C THR A 66 -13.13 11.97 -3.70
N ARG A 67 -12.10 11.29 -4.23
CA ARG A 67 -10.82 11.89 -4.66
C ARG A 67 -10.07 12.67 -3.57
N GLY A 68 -10.47 12.54 -2.30
CA GLY A 68 -9.81 13.20 -1.18
C GLY A 68 -8.77 12.29 -0.53
N VAL A 69 -7.57 12.82 -0.29
CA VAL A 69 -6.52 12.20 0.53
C VAL A 69 -6.23 13.10 1.74
N SER A 70 -6.47 12.59 2.95
CA SER A 70 -6.10 13.17 4.24
C SER A 70 -4.85 12.50 4.81
N ASP A 71 -4.25 13.14 5.82
CA ASP A 71 -3.15 12.58 6.62
C ASP A 71 -1.96 12.09 5.78
N TYR A 72 -1.74 12.73 4.62
CA TYR A 72 -0.63 12.41 3.74
C TYR A 72 0.68 12.72 4.45
N ALA A 73 1.56 11.74 4.51
CA ALA A 73 2.88 11.85 5.11
C ALA A 73 3.90 11.06 4.31
N GLU A 74 5.14 11.54 4.33
CA GLU A 74 6.27 10.97 3.60
C GLU A 74 7.43 10.68 4.56
N SER A 75 8.23 9.69 4.20
CA SER A 75 9.48 9.38 4.87
C SER A 75 10.51 8.91 3.86
N ALA A 76 11.72 9.45 3.93
CA ALA A 76 12.82 8.99 3.10
C ALA A 76 13.21 7.55 3.48
N THR A 77 13.48 6.72 2.48
CA THR A 77 14.00 5.37 2.68
C THR A 77 15.48 5.31 2.38
N GLY A 78 16.19 4.31 2.92
CA GLY A 78 17.64 4.17 2.75
C GLY A 78 18.12 3.87 1.33
N ASN A 79 17.20 3.61 0.39
CA ASN A 79 17.49 3.27 -1.01
C ASN A 79 17.17 4.42 -1.99
N GLY A 80 17.03 5.66 -1.51
CA GLY A 80 16.75 6.82 -2.36
C GLY A 80 15.30 6.93 -2.84
N MET A 81 14.41 6.11 -2.29
CA MET A 81 12.96 6.21 -2.51
C MET A 81 12.33 7.08 -1.42
N VAL A 82 11.08 7.46 -1.64
CA VAL A 82 10.23 8.09 -0.63
C VAL A 82 9.07 7.16 -0.36
N ALA A 83 8.95 6.67 0.86
CA ALA A 83 7.76 5.97 1.33
C ALA A 83 6.69 6.99 1.69
N PHE A 84 5.44 6.68 1.41
CA PHE A 84 4.31 7.52 1.79
C PHE A 84 3.18 6.72 2.42
N GLY A 85 2.36 7.44 3.17
CA GLY A 85 1.08 6.97 3.68
C GLY A 85 0.04 8.07 3.59
N GLY A 86 -1.24 7.68 3.61
CA GLY A 86 -2.36 8.60 3.68
C GLY A 86 -3.66 7.86 3.92
N THR A 87 -4.76 8.60 4.04
CA THR A 87 -6.09 8.02 4.21
C THR A 87 -7.07 8.67 3.23
N CYS A 88 -7.97 7.90 2.63
CA CYS A 88 -9.06 8.49 1.86
C CYS A 88 -9.97 9.31 2.78
N THR A 89 -10.31 10.54 2.40
CA THR A 89 -11.13 11.46 3.22
C THR A 89 -12.54 10.92 3.50
N THR A 90 -13.04 10.04 2.65
CA THR A 90 -14.23 9.23 2.89
C THR A 90 -13.81 7.77 2.73
N SER A 91 -14.44 6.84 3.45
CA SER A 91 -14.17 5.41 3.29
C SER A 91 -14.13 5.07 1.79
N GLY A 92 -13.01 4.48 1.34
CA GLY A 92 -12.89 4.07 -0.06
C GLY A 92 -14.02 3.10 -0.43
N ASN A 93 -14.53 3.17 -1.65
CA ASN A 93 -15.53 2.21 -2.15
C ASN A 93 -14.95 0.79 -2.26
N PHE A 94 -13.62 0.69 -2.27
CA PHE A 94 -12.89 -0.56 -2.42
C PHE A 94 -12.48 -1.11 -1.05
N ALA A 95 -12.71 -2.40 -0.84
CA ALA A 95 -12.25 -3.13 0.35
C ALA A 95 -10.72 -3.17 0.40
N GLY A 96 -10.10 -3.22 -0.78
CA GLY A 96 -8.67 -3.14 -0.98
C GLY A 96 -8.32 -3.15 -2.46
N GLY A 97 -7.09 -2.76 -2.79
CA GLY A 97 -6.58 -2.84 -4.15
C GLY A 97 -5.10 -2.50 -4.25
N THR A 98 -4.49 -2.90 -5.37
CA THR A 98 -3.16 -2.45 -5.77
C THR A 98 -3.30 -1.59 -7.02
N TYR A 99 -2.57 -0.49 -7.03
CA TYR A 99 -2.56 0.48 -8.12
C TYR A 99 -1.14 0.64 -8.63
N GLU A 100 -1.05 0.80 -9.94
CA GLU A 100 0.15 1.13 -10.70
C GLU A 100 -0.03 2.53 -11.26
N VAL A 101 1.01 3.35 -11.13
CA VAL A 101 1.08 4.69 -11.67
C VAL A 101 2.27 4.73 -12.61
N GLU A 102 2.02 5.01 -13.87
CA GLU A 102 3.03 4.99 -14.92
C GLU A 102 2.95 6.26 -15.77
N ARG A 103 4.10 6.88 -16.07
CA ARG A 103 4.19 7.92 -17.09
C ARG A 103 4.33 7.26 -18.46
N ILE A 104 3.44 7.59 -19.37
CA ILE A 104 3.48 7.14 -20.76
C ILE A 104 3.41 8.39 -21.61
N ASP A 105 4.55 8.75 -22.22
CA ASP A 105 4.74 10.01 -22.94
C ASP A 105 4.37 11.24 -22.07
N ASP A 106 3.39 12.04 -22.50
CA ASP A 106 2.93 13.24 -21.82
C ASP A 106 1.73 12.98 -20.86
N THR A 107 1.35 11.72 -20.64
CA THR A 107 0.19 11.33 -19.82
C THR A 107 0.62 10.50 -18.62
N VAL A 108 -0.12 10.61 -17.51
CA VAL A 108 0.04 9.68 -16.38
C VAL A 108 -1.16 8.74 -16.31
N LEU A 109 -0.87 7.45 -16.34
CA LEU A 109 -1.84 6.37 -16.29
C LEU A 109 -1.86 5.77 -14.89
N VAL A 110 -3.02 5.81 -14.23
CA VAL A 110 -3.25 5.14 -12.95
C VAL A 110 -4.18 3.95 -13.18
N GLN A 111 -3.68 2.75 -12.95
CA GLN A 111 -4.42 1.51 -13.12
C GLN A 111 -4.54 0.78 -11.79
N GLY A 112 -5.71 0.22 -11.50
CA GLY A 112 -5.97 -0.47 -10.24
C GLY A 112 -6.59 -1.84 -10.46
N THR A 113 -6.12 -2.84 -9.73
CA THR A 113 -6.86 -4.07 -9.50
C THR A 113 -7.43 -4.02 -8.09
N VAL A 114 -8.76 -3.90 -7.98
CA VAL A 114 -9.44 -3.57 -6.72
C VAL A 114 -10.57 -4.56 -6.43
N THR A 115 -10.89 -4.74 -5.15
CA THR A 115 -12.01 -5.57 -4.71
C THR A 115 -13.19 -4.70 -4.32
N GLU A 116 -14.32 -4.87 -5.03
CA GLU A 116 -15.59 -4.21 -4.76
C GLU A 116 -16.69 -5.29 -4.63
N ASN A 117 -17.42 -5.30 -3.52
CA ASN A 117 -18.50 -6.27 -3.27
C ASN A 117 -18.09 -7.75 -3.47
N GLY A 118 -16.84 -8.10 -3.14
CA GLY A 118 -16.29 -9.46 -3.31
C GLY A 118 -15.92 -9.82 -4.75
N GLN A 119 -15.98 -8.88 -5.68
CA GLN A 119 -15.54 -9.04 -7.06
C GLN A 119 -14.24 -8.26 -7.30
N VAL A 120 -13.36 -8.84 -8.11
CA VAL A 120 -12.18 -8.13 -8.61
C VAL A 120 -12.58 -7.35 -9.84
N ILE A 121 -12.35 -6.04 -9.79
CA ILE A 121 -12.58 -5.14 -10.92
C ILE A 121 -11.28 -4.40 -11.26
N TYR A 122 -11.21 -3.93 -12.50
CA TYR A 122 -10.09 -3.17 -13.02
C TYR A 122 -10.50 -1.70 -13.18
N THR A 123 -9.68 -0.79 -12.66
CA THR A 123 -9.86 0.65 -12.79
C THR A 123 -8.72 1.24 -13.60
N MET A 124 -9.02 2.32 -14.33
CA MET A 124 -8.05 3.01 -15.17
C MET A 124 -8.42 4.48 -15.27
N GLU A 125 -7.47 5.37 -14.99
CA GLU A 125 -7.64 6.81 -15.07
C GLU A 125 -6.38 7.46 -15.69
N ASN A 126 -6.59 8.48 -16.52
CA ASN A 126 -5.53 9.27 -17.13
C ASN A 126 -5.49 10.67 -16.50
N PHE A 127 -4.30 11.19 -16.26
CA PHE A 127 -4.02 12.54 -15.75
C PHE A 127 -3.17 13.33 -16.74
#